data_AF-A0A1T4Q445-F1
#
_entry.id   AF-A0A1T4Q445-F1
#
_cell.length_a   1.000
_cell.length_b   1.000
_cell.length_c   1.000
_cell.angle_alpha   90.00
_cell.angle_beta   90.00
_cell.angle_gamma   90.00
#
_symmetry.space_group_name_H-M   'P 1'
#
loop_
_entity.id
_entity.type
_entity.pdbx_description
1 polymer ?
#
loop_
_entity_poly.entity_id
_entity_poly.type
_entity_poly.pdbx_seq_one_letter_code
_entity_poly.pdbx_strand_id
1 'polypeptide(L)'
;MKVKDILNYNKLFKNIINDKDVDVTALVKFKLLTMCKQFESVVNNFETIREEKVRQYSTPNGGGIIGILNPVKDDYKNDEEFKAAQKVYEEKLKGFTDDITEILESDVSVNMTKFTPEEVMNAGLSADDLLVMYELIQEV
;
A
#
# COMPACT_ATOMS: atom_id res chain seq x y z
N MET A 1 9.43 4.79 -10.88
CA MET A 1 8.69 3.62 -10.34
C MET A 1 7.51 4.19 -9.61
N LYS A 2 6.32 3.62 -9.78
CA LYS A 2 5.14 4.19 -9.16
C LYS A 2 5.12 3.91 -7.66
N VAL A 3 4.51 4.81 -6.89
CA VAL A 3 4.34 4.62 -5.44
C VAL A 3 3.64 3.29 -5.16
N LYS A 4 2.59 2.93 -5.92
CA LYS A 4 1.89 1.65 -5.76
C LYS A 4 2.80 0.44 -5.89
N ASP A 5 3.76 0.47 -6.81
CA ASP A 5 4.68 -0.64 -7.05
C ASP A 5 5.62 -0.80 -5.85
N ILE A 6 6.14 0.30 -5.33
CA ILE A 6 6.97 0.33 -4.11
C ILE A 6 6.23 -0.26 -2.91
N LEU A 7 4.97 0.12 -2.70
CA LEU A 7 4.13 -0.41 -1.61
C LEU A 7 3.92 -1.92 -1.77
N ASN A 8 3.62 -2.37 -2.99
CA ASN A 8 3.44 -3.78 -3.31
C ASN A 8 4.72 -4.58 -3.07
N TYR A 9 5.87 -4.10 -3.55
CA TYR A 9 7.16 -4.73 -3.33
C TYR A 9 7.53 -4.79 -1.84
N ASN A 10 7.34 -3.68 -1.10
CA ASN A 10 7.61 -3.66 0.34
C ASN A 10 6.78 -4.71 1.10
N LYS A 11 5.49 -4.85 0.74
CA LYS A 11 4.62 -5.87 1.32
C LYS A 11 5.07 -7.28 0.97
N LEU A 12 5.38 -7.54 -0.31
CA LEU A 12 5.84 -8.83 -0.77
C LEU A 12 7.14 -9.26 -0.07
N PHE A 13 8.13 -8.38 -0.01
CA PHE A 13 9.40 -8.66 0.67
C PHE A 13 9.18 -9.00 2.14
N LYS A 14 8.32 -8.25 2.84
CA LYS A 14 7.96 -8.56 4.23
C LYS A 14 7.31 -9.92 4.37
N ASN A 15 6.47 -10.33 3.42
CA ASN A 15 5.87 -11.67 3.43
C ASN A 15 6.96 -12.74 3.27
N ILE A 16 7.81 -12.64 2.24
CA ILE A 16 8.90 -13.60 1.99
C ILE A 16 9.87 -13.71 3.18
N ILE A 17 10.22 -12.59 3.80
CA ILE A 17 11.12 -12.56 4.97
C ILE A 17 10.50 -13.32 6.15
N ASN A 18 9.23 -13.04 6.44
CA ASN A 18 8.53 -13.54 7.63
C ASN A 18 7.90 -14.92 7.44
N ASP A 19 7.82 -15.42 6.20
CA ASP A 19 7.34 -16.75 5.92
C ASP A 19 8.31 -17.79 6.50
N LYS A 20 7.76 -18.65 7.34
CA LYS A 20 8.47 -19.74 8.02
C LYS A 20 8.41 -21.04 7.23
N ASP A 21 7.50 -21.13 6.28
CA ASP A 21 7.23 -22.33 5.48
C ASP A 21 7.97 -22.28 4.13
N VAL A 22 8.56 -21.13 3.77
CA VAL A 22 9.41 -20.99 2.58
C VAL A 22 10.89 -21.11 2.96
N ASP A 23 11.58 -22.06 2.31
CA ASP A 23 13.02 -22.30 2.44
C ASP A 23 13.85 -21.25 1.68
N VAL A 24 13.59 -19.97 1.95
CA VAL A 24 14.38 -18.88 1.37
C VAL A 24 15.69 -18.73 2.13
N THR A 25 16.78 -18.69 1.38
CA THR A 25 18.12 -18.51 1.98
C THR A 25 18.20 -17.22 2.82
N ALA A 26 18.96 -17.27 3.92
CA ALA A 26 19.13 -16.11 4.79
C ALA A 26 19.69 -14.89 4.04
N LEU A 27 20.60 -15.10 3.08
CA LEU A 27 21.18 -14.02 2.28
C LEU A 27 20.11 -13.27 1.46
N VAL A 28 19.21 -14.00 0.82
CA VAL A 28 18.08 -13.39 0.09
C VAL A 28 17.18 -12.61 1.05
N LYS A 29 16.86 -13.16 2.23
CA LYS A 29 16.06 -12.45 3.24
C LYS A 29 16.72 -11.14 3.69
N PHE A 30 18.04 -11.12 3.92
CA PHE A 30 18.76 -9.88 4.27
C PHE A 30 18.79 -8.86 3.13
N LYS A 31 18.88 -9.32 1.88
CA LYS A 31 18.83 -8.44 0.70
C LYS A 31 17.45 -7.83 0.51
N LEU A 32 16.39 -8.62 0.66
CA LEU A 32 15.00 -8.14 0.70
C LEU A 32 14.78 -7.11 1.81
N LEU A 33 15.35 -7.36 3.00
CA LEU A 33 15.30 -6.41 4.12
C LEU A 33 15.98 -5.08 3.79
N THR A 34 17.11 -5.13 3.07
CA THR A 34 17.81 -3.93 2.59
C THR A 34 16.90 -3.13 1.64
N MET A 35 16.21 -3.79 0.72
CA MET A 35 15.28 -3.12 -0.19
C MET A 35 14.06 -2.54 0.56
N CYS A 36 13.53 -3.26 1.55
CA CYS A 36 12.51 -2.72 2.47
C CYS A 36 12.97 -1.39 3.10
N LYS A 37 14.24 -1.32 3.53
CA LYS A 37 14.81 -0.10 4.11
C LYS A 37 14.96 1.03 3.08
N GLN A 38 15.33 0.70 1.84
CA GLN A 38 15.40 1.68 0.74
C GLN A 38 14.03 2.28 0.40
N PHE A 39 12.95 1.52 0.57
CA PHE A 39 11.56 1.97 0.35
C PHE A 39 10.94 2.71 1.53
N GLU A 40 11.52 2.63 2.72
CA GLU A 40 10.91 3.06 3.98
C GLU A 40 10.40 4.51 3.95
N SER A 41 11.18 5.44 3.39
CA SER A 41 10.79 6.86 3.31
C SER A 41 9.53 7.05 2.48
N VAL A 42 9.43 6.38 1.33
CA VAL A 42 8.25 6.45 0.43
C VAL A 42 7.04 5.84 1.12
N VAL A 43 7.21 4.67 1.75
CA VAL A 43 6.13 3.98 2.48
C VAL A 43 5.60 4.85 3.63
N ASN A 44 6.49 5.39 4.48
CA ASN A 44 6.09 6.18 5.64
C ASN A 44 5.42 7.51 5.23
N ASN A 45 5.93 8.16 4.19
CA ASN A 45 5.32 9.38 3.66
C ASN A 45 3.95 9.10 3.07
N PHE A 46 3.79 8.00 2.31
CA PHE A 46 2.49 7.59 1.80
C PHE A 46 1.47 7.36 2.92
N GLU A 47 1.84 6.64 3.98
CA GLU A 47 0.94 6.41 5.11
C GLU A 47 0.57 7.72 5.83
N THR A 48 1.55 8.62 6.02
CA THR A 48 1.28 9.94 6.61
C THR A 48 0.28 10.73 5.77
N ILE A 49 0.51 10.82 4.45
CA ILE A 49 -0.38 11.53 3.52
C ILE A 49 -1.76 10.86 3.49
N ARG A 50 -1.81 9.53 3.49
CA ARG A 50 -3.08 8.78 3.54
C ARG A 50 -3.87 9.15 4.80
N GLU A 51 -3.24 9.20 5.97
CA GLU A 51 -3.89 9.63 7.21
C GLU A 51 -4.37 11.09 7.18
N GLU A 52 -3.59 11.99 6.56
CA GLU A 52 -4.00 13.38 6.33
C GLU A 52 -5.22 13.45 5.43
N LYS A 53 -5.24 12.69 4.33
CA LYS A 53 -6.39 12.60 3.42
C LYS A 53 -7.62 11.99 4.09
N VAL A 54 -7.46 10.93 4.88
CA VAL A 54 -8.56 10.40 5.70
C VAL A 54 -9.11 11.51 6.60
N ARG A 55 -8.27 12.25 7.31
CA ARG A 55 -8.70 13.39 8.15
C ARG A 55 -9.45 14.46 7.35
N GLN A 56 -8.95 14.81 6.17
CA GLN A 56 -9.56 15.81 5.29
C GLN A 56 -10.98 15.43 4.85
N TYR A 57 -11.22 14.17 4.50
CA TYR A 57 -12.51 13.69 4.00
C TYR A 57 -13.43 13.16 5.12
N SER A 58 -12.90 12.92 6.32
CA SER A 58 -13.67 12.43 7.46
C SER A 58 -14.77 13.40 7.90
N THR A 59 -15.77 12.87 8.58
CA THR A 59 -16.74 13.68 9.32
C THR A 59 -16.43 13.49 10.81
N PRO A 60 -16.34 14.55 11.63
CA PRO A 60 -16.21 14.38 13.06
C PRO A 60 -17.47 13.72 13.60
N ASN A 61 -17.34 12.49 14.11
CA ASN A 61 -18.40 11.86 14.88
C ASN A 61 -18.07 12.08 16.36
N GLY A 62 -19.07 12.45 17.17
CA GLY A 62 -18.92 12.89 18.57
C GLY A 62 -18.21 11.93 19.54
N GLY A 63 -17.77 10.74 19.08
CA GLY A 63 -16.93 9.79 19.80
C GLY A 63 -15.44 9.81 19.45
N GLY A 64 -14.96 10.76 18.65
CA GLY A 64 -13.53 10.91 18.32
C GLY A 64 -13.01 9.93 17.25
N ILE A 65 -13.88 9.12 16.65
CA ILE A 65 -13.51 8.26 15.51
C ILE A 65 -13.36 9.13 14.26
N ILE A 66 -12.15 9.15 13.71
CA ILE A 66 -11.82 9.84 12.46
C ILE A 66 -11.86 8.82 11.33
N GLY A 67 -12.88 8.90 10.47
CA GLY A 67 -13.00 8.09 9.27
C GLY A 67 -14.01 8.64 8.28
N ILE A 68 -13.97 8.13 7.04
CA ILE A 68 -15.02 8.35 6.04
C ILE A 68 -16.14 7.35 6.36
N LEU A 69 -17.12 7.79 7.14
CA LEU A 69 -18.11 6.89 7.74
C LEU A 69 -19.31 6.71 6.81
N ASN A 70 -19.56 5.45 6.46
CA ASN A 70 -20.74 5.04 5.70
C ASN A 70 -22.00 5.24 6.58
N PRO A 71 -22.96 6.08 6.16
CA PRO A 71 -24.17 6.33 6.95
C PRO A 71 -25.00 5.05 7.11
N VAL A 72 -25.55 4.84 8.30
CA VAL A 72 -26.43 3.71 8.60
C VAL A 72 -27.87 4.23 8.63
N LYS A 73 -28.77 3.57 7.89
CA LYS A 73 -30.15 4.05 7.69
C LYS A 73 -30.90 4.33 8.99
N ASP A 74 -30.71 3.47 9.99
CA ASP A 74 -31.42 3.54 11.27
C ASP A 74 -31.02 4.77 12.13
N ASP A 75 -29.93 5.47 11.78
CA ASP A 75 -29.48 6.68 12.47
C ASP A 75 -30.25 7.95 12.03
N TYR A 76 -31.11 7.86 11.01
CA TYR A 76 -31.78 8.99 10.38
C TYR A 76 -33.29 8.99 10.57
N LYS A 77 -33.89 10.17 10.65
CA LYS A 77 -35.32 10.31 10.98
C LYS A 77 -36.23 9.92 9.82
N ASN A 78 -35.72 10.01 8.59
CA ASN A 78 -36.46 9.72 7.37
C ASN A 78 -35.52 9.38 6.21
N ASP A 79 -36.09 8.85 5.13
CA ASP A 79 -35.35 8.43 3.93
C ASP A 79 -34.68 9.60 3.19
N GLU A 80 -35.20 10.83 3.29
CA GLU A 80 -34.60 12.01 2.63
C GLU A 80 -33.30 12.41 3.32
N GLU A 81 -33.28 12.45 4.65
CA GLU A 81 -32.08 12.69 5.46
C GLU A 81 -31.01 11.63 5.21
N PHE A 82 -31.40 10.35 5.17
CA PHE A 82 -30.49 9.25 4.85
C PHE A 82 -29.89 9.37 3.45
N LYS A 83 -30.70 9.66 2.43
CA LYS A 83 -30.21 9.84 1.04
C LYS A 83 -29.26 11.03 0.92
N ALA A 84 -29.54 12.13 1.62
CA ALA A 84 -28.65 13.28 1.65
C ALA A 84 -27.29 12.93 2.27
N ALA A 85 -27.29 12.19 3.39
CA ALA A 85 -26.06 11.71 4.02
C ALA A 85 -25.28 10.72 3.14
N GLN A 86 -25.98 9.80 2.48
CA GLN A 86 -25.40 8.83 1.54
C GLN A 86 -24.68 9.54 0.39
N LYS A 87 -25.31 10.57 -0.19
CA LYS A 87 -24.71 11.37 -1.26
C LYS A 87 -23.42 12.07 -0.82
N VAL A 88 -23.42 12.68 0.37
CA VAL A 88 -22.23 13.33 0.93
C VAL A 88 -21.11 12.32 1.19
N TYR A 89 -21.43 11.13 1.70
CA TYR A 89 -20.47 10.05 1.88
C TYR A 89 -19.84 9.62 0.55
N GLU A 90 -20.64 9.41 -0.50
CA GLU A 90 -20.16 9.03 -1.82
C GLU A 90 -19.24 10.10 -2.43
N GLU A 91 -19.60 11.38 -2.31
CA GLU A 91 -18.76 12.50 -2.77
C GLU A 91 -17.41 12.54 -2.04
N LYS A 92 -17.41 12.36 -0.71
CA LYS A 92 -16.19 12.31 0.10
C LYS A 92 -15.32 11.10 -0.22
N LEU A 93 -15.92 9.93 -0.35
CA LEU A 93 -15.21 8.69 -0.70
C LEU A 93 -14.58 8.81 -2.09
N LYS A 94 -15.32 9.38 -3.04
CA LYS A 94 -14.80 9.64 -4.39
C LYS A 94 -13.60 10.58 -4.33
N GLY A 95 -13.71 11.73 -3.65
CA GLY A 95 -12.60 12.68 -3.52
C GLY A 95 -11.36 12.06 -2.88
N PHE A 96 -11.53 11.29 -1.80
CA PHE A 96 -10.45 10.53 -1.19
C PHE A 96 -9.80 9.53 -2.16
N THR A 97 -10.63 8.77 -2.88
CA THR A 97 -10.16 7.76 -3.83
C THR A 97 -9.38 8.41 -4.97
N ASP A 98 -9.88 9.51 -5.51
CA ASP A 98 -9.22 10.26 -6.59
C ASP A 98 -7.84 10.77 -6.12
N ASP A 99 -7.78 11.45 -4.96
CA ASP A 99 -6.53 11.98 -4.39
C ASP A 99 -5.49 10.88 -4.13
N ILE A 100 -5.91 9.75 -3.55
CA ILE A 100 -5.00 8.63 -3.27
C ILE A 100 -4.55 7.95 -4.56
N THR A 101 -5.43 7.82 -5.54
CA THR A 101 -5.08 7.22 -6.84
C THR A 101 -4.02 8.05 -7.56
N GLU A 102 -4.13 9.38 -7.54
CA GLU A 102 -3.11 10.27 -8.11
C GLU A 102 -1.74 10.03 -7.47
N ILE A 103 -1.69 9.93 -6.13
CA ILE A 103 -0.45 9.66 -5.40
C ILE A 103 0.10 8.26 -5.75
N LEU A 104 -0.76 7.25 -5.79
CA LEU A 104 -0.38 5.86 -6.09
C LEU A 104 0.22 5.71 -7.49
N GLU A 105 -0.31 6.46 -8.47
CA GLU A 105 0.15 6.45 -9.85
C GLU A 105 1.35 7.39 -10.11
N SER A 106 1.73 8.22 -9.13
CA SER A 106 2.86 9.13 -9.25
C SER A 106 4.20 8.39 -9.31
N ASP A 107 5.11 8.92 -10.12
CA ASP A 107 6.47 8.41 -10.25
C ASP A 107 7.38 8.97 -9.15
N VAL A 108 8.13 8.07 -8.52
CA VAL A 108 9.22 8.43 -7.62
C VAL A 108 10.53 7.75 -8.03
N SER A 109 11.64 8.39 -7.67
CA SER A 109 12.98 7.85 -7.83
C SER A 109 13.44 7.24 -6.51
N VAL A 110 13.77 5.96 -6.53
CA VAL A 110 14.39 5.27 -5.40
C VAL A 110 15.67 4.62 -5.88
N ASN A 111 16.76 4.85 -5.15
CA ASN A 111 17.99 4.10 -5.37
C ASN A 111 17.84 2.71 -4.75
N MET A 112 17.39 1.77 -5.57
CA MET A 112 17.08 0.41 -5.16
C MET A 112 18.23 -0.52 -5.53
N THR A 113 18.61 -1.37 -4.57
CA THR A 113 19.49 -2.51 -4.84
C THR A 113 18.76 -3.47 -5.78
N LYS A 114 19.42 -3.97 -6.83
CA LYS A 114 18.85 -5.00 -7.70
C LYS A 114 19.39 -6.39 -7.35
N PHE A 115 18.61 -7.41 -7.66
CA PHE A 115 19.08 -8.80 -7.62
C PHE A 115 19.85 -9.16 -8.89
N THR A 116 20.81 -10.08 -8.80
CA THR A 116 21.30 -10.79 -9.97
C THR A 116 20.35 -11.97 -10.28
N PRO A 117 20.31 -12.45 -11.54
CA PRO A 117 19.51 -13.62 -11.88
C PRO A 117 19.83 -14.85 -11.01
N GLU A 118 21.12 -15.08 -10.72
CA GLU A 118 21.59 -16.22 -9.94
C GLU A 118 21.11 -16.21 -8.49
N GLU A 119 21.05 -15.03 -7.87
CA GLU A 119 20.57 -14.85 -6.50
C GLU A 119 19.09 -15.19 -6.36
N VAL A 120 18.30 -14.98 -7.41
CA VAL A 120 16.83 -15.16 -7.40
C VAL A 120 16.46 -16.58 -7.83
N MET A 121 17.10 -17.13 -8.86
CA MET A 121 16.79 -18.47 -9.37
C MET A 121 17.11 -19.59 -8.38
N ASN A 122 18.10 -19.40 -7.49
CA ASN A 122 18.48 -20.36 -6.46
C ASN A 122 17.94 -19.99 -5.06
N ALA A 123 17.03 -19.01 -4.99
CA ALA A 123 16.60 -18.43 -3.72
C ALA A 123 15.66 -19.30 -2.89
N GLY A 124 15.06 -20.34 -3.48
CA GLY A 124 13.97 -21.10 -2.85
C GLY A 124 12.61 -20.36 -2.89
N LEU A 125 12.46 -19.37 -3.79
CA LEU A 125 11.22 -18.61 -3.98
C LEU A 125 10.17 -19.41 -4.73
N SER A 126 8.89 -19.14 -4.46
CA SER A 126 7.79 -19.71 -5.24
C SER A 126 7.77 -19.14 -6.66
N ALA A 127 7.09 -19.82 -7.59
CA ALA A 127 6.94 -19.33 -8.96
C ALA A 127 6.25 -17.96 -9.01
N ASP A 128 5.27 -17.73 -8.13
CA ASP A 128 4.56 -16.46 -8.03
C ASP A 128 5.48 -15.34 -7.53
N ASP A 129 6.32 -15.61 -6.52
CA ASP A 129 7.30 -14.63 -6.03
C ASP A 129 8.35 -14.31 -7.10
N LEU A 130 8.82 -15.31 -7.85
CA LEU A 130 9.79 -15.14 -8.92
C LEU A 130 9.27 -14.24 -10.04
N LEU A 131 7.99 -14.38 -10.41
CA LEU A 131 7.35 -13.51 -11.42
C LEU A 131 7.37 -12.04 -10.98
N VAL A 132 7.11 -11.77 -9.70
CA VAL A 132 7.13 -10.40 -9.18
C VAL A 132 8.55 -9.87 -9.00
N MET A 133 9.52 -10.74 -8.66
CA MET A 133 10.93 -10.34 -8.55
C MET A 133 11.56 -9.99 -9.90
N TYR A 134 11.01 -10.45 -11.02
CA TYR A 134 11.59 -10.26 -12.35
C TYR A 134 11.87 -8.79 -12.68
N GLU A 135 10.98 -7.87 -12.31
CA GLU A 135 11.15 -6.42 -12.53
C GLU A 135 12.29 -5.79 -11.69
N LEU A 136 12.83 -6.54 -10.73
CA LEU A 136 13.83 -6.11 -9.75
C LEU A 136 15.20 -6.74 -10.01
N ILE A 137 15.31 -7.60 -11.02
CA ILE A 137 16.58 -8.21 -11.44
C ILE A 137 17.35 -7.19 -12.30
N GLN A 138 18.67 -7.20 -12.20
CA GLN A 138 19.53 -6.45 -13.12
C GLN A 138 19.30 -6.94 -14.55
N GLU A 139 19.15 -6.01 -15.50
CA GLU A 139 19.22 -6.38 -16.92
C GLU A 139 20.62 -6.93 -17.19
N VAL A 140 20.67 -8.08 -17.86
CA VAL A 140 21.91 -8.76 -18.28
C VAL A 140 22.44 -8.12 -19.55
#